data_AF-A0A925UFM6-F1
#
_entry.id   AF-A0A925UFM6-F1
#
_cell.length_a   1.000
_cell.length_b   1.000
_cell.length_c   1.000
_cell.angle_alpha   90.00
_cell.angle_beta   90.00
_cell.angle_gamma   90.00
#
_symmetry.space_group_name_H-M   'P 1'
#
loop_
_entity.id
_entity.type
_entity.pdbx_description
1 polymer ?
#
loop_
_entity_poly.entity_id
_entity_poly.type
_entity_poly.pdbx_seq_one_letter_code
_entity_poly.pdbx_strand_id
1 'polypeptide(L)'
;MKLTTFATAAALALAMGAAHAVDPKATIADLDARLAKIGAAKVEGTEKAGDKTVPALFFGERKINNNYDVVDAVRKAHDATATVFVKDGDEFVRVSTNVLTPEGKRGVGTQLARNKAYEAVIKGGQYCGPIDVLGTAFDACYNPIKDAGGKLVGVSYIGHKK
;
A
#
# COMPACT_ATOMS: atom_id res chain seq x y z
N MET A 1 73.66 -11.07 -3.36
CA MET A 1 73.48 -11.59 -1.99
C MET A 1 72.45 -10.73 -1.28
N LYS A 2 71.34 -11.35 -0.83
CA LYS A 2 70.28 -10.81 0.07
C LYS A 2 69.38 -9.69 -0.50
N LEU A 3 68.07 -9.65 -0.28
CA LEU A 3 67.11 -10.54 0.37
C LEU A 3 65.72 -10.16 -0.16
N THR A 4 64.88 -11.16 -0.34
CA THR A 4 63.44 -11.13 -0.61
C THR A 4 62.68 -10.41 0.51
N THR A 5 61.67 -9.59 0.18
CA THR A 5 60.43 -9.49 0.99
C THR A 5 59.24 -9.09 0.12
N PHE A 6 58.24 -9.98 0.10
CA PHE A 6 56.89 -9.78 -0.41
C PHE A 6 56.07 -8.93 0.58
N ALA A 7 55.26 -8.01 0.08
CA ALA A 7 54.12 -7.49 0.84
C ALA A 7 52.94 -7.26 -0.13
N THR A 8 52.10 -8.28 -0.23
CA THR A 8 50.73 -8.22 -0.74
C THR A 8 49.91 -7.24 0.09
N ALA A 9 49.53 -6.11 -0.50
CA ALA A 9 48.46 -5.28 0.06
C ALA A 9 47.12 -5.93 -0.32
N ALA A 10 46.46 -6.52 0.67
CA ALA A 10 45.14 -7.10 0.55
C ALA A 10 44.10 -6.03 0.19
N ALA A 11 43.32 -6.30 -0.86
CA ALA A 11 42.16 -5.49 -1.23
C ALA A 11 41.06 -5.65 -0.16
N LEU A 12 40.70 -4.54 0.51
CA LEU A 12 39.49 -4.47 1.30
C LEU A 12 38.38 -3.87 0.43
N ALA A 13 37.71 -4.73 -0.35
CA ALA A 13 36.46 -4.35 -0.97
C ALA A 13 35.40 -4.24 0.14
N LEU A 14 35.10 -3.02 0.56
CA LEU A 14 33.91 -2.72 1.35
C LEU A 14 32.69 -2.99 0.46
N ALA A 15 32.19 -4.22 0.50
CA ALA A 15 30.82 -4.50 0.12
C ALA A 15 29.92 -3.87 1.20
N MET A 16 29.68 -2.56 1.06
CA MET A 16 28.53 -1.93 1.70
C MET A 16 27.32 -2.61 1.09
N GLY A 17 26.68 -3.50 1.86
CA GLY A 17 25.46 -4.17 1.45
C GLY A 17 24.51 -3.12 0.91
N ALA A 18 24.04 -3.32 -0.32
CA ALA A 18 22.94 -2.54 -0.85
C ALA A 18 21.80 -2.71 0.16
N ALA A 19 21.51 -1.65 0.94
CA ALA A 19 20.20 -1.50 1.52
C ALA A 19 19.25 -1.72 0.35
N HIS A 20 18.47 -2.81 0.37
CA HIS A 20 17.49 -3.08 -0.66
C HIS A 20 16.64 -1.82 -0.76
N ALA A 21 16.84 -1.04 -1.83
CA ALA A 21 16.12 0.19 -2.02
C ALA A 21 14.65 -0.21 -2.13
N VAL A 22 13.91 0.08 -1.08
CA VAL A 22 12.50 -0.21 -1.00
C VAL A 22 11.83 0.54 -2.15
N ASP A 23 11.13 -0.18 -3.04
CA ASP A 23 10.47 0.40 -4.21
C ASP A 23 8.94 0.44 -4.00
N PRO A 24 8.38 1.58 -3.55
CA PRO A 24 6.95 1.77 -3.41
C PRO A 24 6.14 1.42 -4.66
N LYS A 25 6.68 1.64 -5.88
CA LYS A 25 5.98 1.35 -7.13
C LYS A 25 5.88 -0.15 -7.38
N ALA A 26 6.94 -0.91 -7.09
CA ALA A 26 6.89 -2.36 -7.15
C ALA A 26 5.92 -2.93 -6.10
N THR A 27 5.90 -2.37 -4.89
CA THR A 27 5.00 -2.84 -3.81
C THR A 27 3.53 -2.58 -4.15
N ILE A 28 3.16 -1.40 -4.67
CA ILE A 28 1.76 -1.13 -5.05
C ILE A 28 1.33 -2.01 -6.23
N ALA A 29 2.23 -2.27 -7.19
CA ALA A 29 1.95 -3.17 -8.30
C ALA A 29 1.69 -4.61 -7.83
N ASP A 30 2.42 -5.10 -6.82
CA ASP A 30 2.14 -6.41 -6.21
C ASP A 30 0.78 -6.45 -5.48
N LEU A 31 0.43 -5.40 -4.73
CA LEU A 31 -0.90 -5.29 -4.12
C LEU A 31 -2.01 -5.35 -5.19
N ASP A 32 -1.89 -4.53 -6.24
CA ASP A 32 -2.88 -4.46 -7.31
C ASP A 32 -2.97 -5.78 -8.08
N ALA A 33 -1.85 -6.45 -8.36
CA ALA A 33 -1.83 -7.75 -9.01
C ALA A 33 -2.51 -8.83 -8.15
N ARG A 34 -2.31 -8.82 -6.83
CA ARG A 34 -3.00 -9.75 -5.91
C ARG A 34 -4.50 -9.53 -5.92
N LEU A 35 -4.95 -8.28 -5.90
CA LEU A 35 -6.36 -7.94 -5.98
C LEU A 35 -6.96 -8.36 -7.33
N ALA A 36 -6.30 -8.02 -8.45
CA ALA A 36 -6.74 -8.38 -9.79
C ALA A 36 -6.80 -9.90 -10.02
N LYS A 37 -5.89 -10.67 -9.39
CA LYS A 37 -5.91 -12.14 -9.43
C LYS A 37 -7.16 -12.74 -8.77
N ILE A 38 -7.78 -12.03 -7.81
CA ILE A 38 -9.04 -12.47 -7.20
C ILE A 38 -10.21 -12.26 -8.18
N GLY A 39 -10.20 -11.15 -8.92
CA GLY A 39 -11.17 -10.86 -9.98
C GLY A 39 -11.33 -9.37 -10.25
N ALA A 40 -12.25 -8.99 -11.13
CA ALA A 40 -12.56 -7.59 -11.40
C ALA A 40 -13.19 -6.92 -10.17
N ALA A 41 -12.88 -5.64 -9.95
CA ALA A 41 -13.49 -4.87 -8.87
C ALA A 41 -14.97 -4.60 -9.18
N LYS A 42 -15.83 -4.72 -8.16
CA LYS A 42 -17.23 -4.30 -8.21
C LYS A 42 -17.70 -3.81 -6.85
N VAL A 43 -18.72 -2.97 -6.84
CA VAL A 43 -19.40 -2.54 -5.61
C VAL A 43 -20.82 -3.09 -5.62
N GLU A 44 -21.20 -3.78 -4.55
CA GLU A 44 -22.50 -4.43 -4.43
C GLU A 44 -22.99 -4.41 -2.99
N GLY A 45 -24.08 -3.71 -2.71
CA GLY A 45 -24.59 -3.53 -1.36
C GLY A 45 -23.68 -2.68 -0.48
N THR A 46 -23.80 -2.86 0.83
CA THR A 46 -23.09 -2.08 1.85
C THR A 46 -22.51 -2.98 2.94
N GLU A 47 -21.51 -2.48 3.66
CA GLU A 47 -20.84 -3.16 4.76
C GLU A 47 -20.35 -2.13 5.80
N LYS A 48 -20.23 -2.56 7.07
CA LYS A 48 -19.63 -1.74 8.11
C LYS A 48 -18.11 -1.61 7.92
N ALA A 49 -17.62 -0.39 8.08
CA ALA A 49 -16.21 -0.06 8.22
C ALA A 49 -16.05 0.84 9.44
N GLY A 50 -15.68 0.24 10.59
CA GLY A 50 -15.79 0.90 11.88
C GLY A 50 -17.25 1.23 12.20
N ASP A 51 -17.53 2.48 12.56
CA ASP A 51 -18.89 2.95 12.88
C ASP A 51 -19.71 3.41 11.65
N LYS A 52 -19.12 3.33 10.45
CA LYS A 52 -19.75 3.77 9.20
C LYS A 52 -20.29 2.58 8.41
N THR A 53 -21.42 2.77 7.74
CA THR A 53 -21.89 1.86 6.67
C THR A 53 -21.46 2.45 5.33
N VAL A 54 -20.63 1.72 4.60
CA VAL A 54 -20.04 2.16 3.33
C VAL A 54 -20.34 1.14 2.24
N PRO A 55 -20.11 1.45 0.95
CA PRO A 55 -20.29 0.47 -0.11
C PRO A 55 -19.40 -0.77 0.12
N ALA A 56 -19.94 -1.96 -0.15
CA ALA A 56 -19.16 -3.19 -0.07
C ALA A 56 -18.39 -3.39 -1.37
N LEU A 57 -17.06 -3.36 -1.27
CA LEU A 57 -16.14 -3.56 -2.37
C LEU A 57 -15.78 -5.04 -2.49
N PHE A 58 -15.90 -5.57 -3.70
CA PHE A 58 -15.53 -6.94 -4.06
C PHE A 58 -14.47 -6.93 -5.15
N PHE A 59 -13.65 -7.97 -5.15
CA PHE A 59 -12.90 -8.40 -6.32
C PHE A 59 -13.37 -9.82 -6.65
N GLY A 60 -13.93 -10.03 -7.85
CA GLY A 60 -14.65 -11.26 -8.17
C GLY A 60 -15.81 -11.49 -7.16
N GLU A 61 -15.84 -12.66 -6.53
CA GLU A 61 -16.83 -13.00 -5.51
C GLU A 61 -16.38 -12.65 -4.08
N ARG A 62 -15.13 -12.20 -3.90
CA ARG A 62 -14.57 -11.95 -2.57
C ARG A 62 -14.82 -10.52 -2.14
N LYS A 63 -15.54 -10.35 -1.03
CA LYS A 63 -15.67 -9.08 -0.32
C LYS A 63 -14.34 -8.69 0.32
N ILE A 64 -13.89 -7.47 0.07
CA ILE A 64 -12.64 -6.92 0.61
C ILE A 64 -12.87 -6.21 1.95
N ASN A 65 -14.04 -5.62 2.18
CA ASN A 65 -14.36 -4.99 3.46
C ASN A 65 -14.16 -5.98 4.61
N ASN A 66 -13.33 -5.60 5.58
CA ASN A 66 -12.93 -6.39 6.74
C ASN A 66 -12.22 -7.73 6.42
N ASN A 67 -11.80 -7.97 5.17
CA ASN A 67 -10.91 -9.07 4.80
C ASN A 67 -9.48 -8.54 4.71
N TYR A 68 -8.55 -9.12 5.46
CA TYR A 68 -7.19 -8.60 5.61
C TYR A 68 -6.11 -9.44 4.92
N ASP A 69 -6.47 -10.55 4.29
CA ASP A 69 -5.50 -11.55 3.80
C ASP A 69 -4.53 -10.93 2.79
N VAL A 70 -5.05 -10.09 1.89
CA VAL A 70 -4.24 -9.45 0.83
C VAL A 70 -3.29 -8.40 1.40
N VAL A 71 -3.80 -7.51 2.26
CA VAL A 71 -2.98 -6.43 2.85
C VAL A 71 -1.92 -7.00 3.80
N ASP A 72 -2.23 -8.07 4.53
CA ASP A 72 -1.26 -8.73 5.41
C ASP A 72 -0.22 -9.54 4.61
N ALA A 73 -0.61 -10.14 3.49
CA ALA A 73 0.34 -10.78 2.59
C ALA A 73 1.34 -9.77 1.99
N VAL A 74 0.90 -8.56 1.64
CA VAL A 74 1.79 -7.47 1.20
C VAL A 74 2.77 -7.07 2.31
N ARG A 75 2.28 -6.92 3.55
CA ARG A 75 3.16 -6.67 4.71
C ARG A 75 4.23 -7.73 4.86
N LYS A 76 3.84 -9.01 4.79
CA LYS A 76 4.77 -10.13 4.93
C LYS A 76 5.82 -10.16 3.81
N ALA A 77 5.44 -9.80 2.60
CA ALA A 77 6.33 -9.88 1.43
C ALA A 77 7.28 -8.67 1.32
N HIS A 78 6.84 -7.47 1.74
CA HIS A 78 7.55 -6.22 1.45
C HIS A 78 7.91 -5.40 2.69
N ASP A 79 7.57 -5.87 3.89
CA ASP A 79 7.63 -5.09 5.14
C ASP A 79 6.91 -3.73 5.03
N ALA A 80 5.82 -3.70 4.25
CA ALA A 80 5.07 -2.50 3.92
C ALA A 80 3.74 -2.43 4.68
N THR A 81 3.28 -1.21 4.92
CA THR A 81 1.85 -1.00 5.18
C THR A 81 1.06 -1.08 3.88
N ALA A 82 -0.18 -1.58 3.96
CA ALA A 82 -1.09 -1.73 2.83
C ALA A 82 -2.53 -1.45 3.25
N THR A 83 -3.30 -0.84 2.35
CA THR A 83 -4.70 -0.49 2.57
C THR A 83 -5.49 -0.55 1.28
N VAL A 84 -6.75 -0.98 1.37
CA VAL A 84 -7.78 -0.76 0.35
C VAL A 84 -8.84 0.18 0.91
N PHE A 85 -9.12 1.24 0.16
CA PHE A 85 -10.21 2.17 0.40
C PHE A 85 -11.33 1.95 -0.61
N VAL A 86 -12.59 2.12 -0.18
CA VAL A 86 -13.75 2.19 -1.08
C VAL A 86 -14.15 3.65 -1.28
N LYS A 87 -14.60 4.00 -2.48
CA LYS A 87 -15.20 5.31 -2.75
C LYS A 87 -16.61 5.37 -2.17
N ASP A 88 -16.89 6.37 -1.36
CA ASP A 88 -18.19 6.63 -0.75
C ASP A 88 -18.53 8.12 -0.87
N GLY A 89 -19.48 8.48 -1.73
CA GLY A 89 -19.64 9.86 -2.18
C GLY A 89 -18.32 10.39 -2.75
N ASP A 90 -17.83 11.52 -2.23
CA ASP A 90 -16.51 12.08 -2.60
C ASP A 90 -15.37 11.64 -1.66
N GLU A 91 -15.64 10.78 -0.69
CA GLU A 91 -14.63 10.29 0.24
C GLU A 91 -14.07 8.93 -0.20
N PHE A 92 -12.89 8.60 0.32
CA PHE A 92 -12.35 7.24 0.28
C PHE A 92 -12.24 6.72 1.71
N VAL A 93 -13.03 5.69 2.03
CA VAL A 93 -13.08 5.11 3.38
C VAL A 93 -12.28 3.83 3.43
N ARG A 94 -11.45 3.69 4.46
CA ARG A 94 -10.59 2.54 4.68
C ARG A 94 -11.42 1.31 5.02
N VAL A 95 -11.37 0.28 4.17
CA VAL A 95 -12.19 -0.94 4.35
C VAL A 95 -11.38 -2.20 4.64
N SER A 96 -10.10 -2.21 4.26
CA SER A 96 -9.14 -3.27 4.62
C SER A 96 -7.77 -2.68 4.79
N THR A 97 -7.08 -2.95 5.90
CA THR A 97 -5.79 -2.32 6.19
C THR A 97 -4.99 -3.09 7.21
N ASN A 98 -3.67 -3.04 7.10
CA ASN A 98 -2.73 -3.49 8.14
C ASN A 98 -2.11 -2.32 8.93
N VAL A 99 -2.54 -1.08 8.65
CA VAL A 99 -2.16 0.11 9.39
C VAL A 99 -2.93 0.12 10.71
N LEU A 100 -2.18 0.20 11.80
CA LEU A 100 -2.74 0.25 13.15
C LEU A 100 -2.91 1.70 13.61
N THR A 101 -3.94 1.95 14.40
CA THR A 101 -4.11 3.18 15.19
C THR A 101 -3.15 3.17 16.38
N PRO A 102 -2.97 4.28 17.09
CA PRO A 102 -2.17 4.32 18.32
C PRO A 102 -2.60 3.30 19.38
N GLU A 103 -3.88 2.93 19.39
CA GLU A 103 -4.46 1.93 20.30
C GLU A 103 -4.24 0.48 19.83
N GLY A 104 -3.49 0.27 18.74
CA GLY A 104 -3.14 -1.04 18.21
C GLY A 104 -4.24 -1.72 17.39
N LYS A 105 -5.34 -1.03 17.07
CA LYS A 105 -6.44 -1.55 16.25
C LYS A 105 -6.22 -1.21 14.78
N ARG A 106 -6.77 -1.99 13.84
CA ARG A 106 -6.73 -1.60 12.42
C ARG A 106 -7.54 -0.32 12.20
N GLY A 107 -7.00 0.63 11.43
CA GLY A 107 -7.63 1.93 11.17
C GLY A 107 -8.85 1.90 10.24
N VAL A 108 -9.62 0.81 10.19
CA VAL A 108 -10.82 0.66 9.36
C VAL A 108 -11.84 1.75 9.69
N GLY A 109 -12.53 2.29 8.68
CA GLY A 109 -13.52 3.38 8.82
C GLY A 109 -12.94 4.79 8.77
N THR A 110 -11.62 4.93 8.91
CA THR A 110 -10.93 6.21 8.70
C THR A 110 -10.92 6.61 7.23
N GLN A 111 -10.88 7.91 6.95
CA GLN A 111 -10.86 8.44 5.59
C GLN A 111 -9.43 8.68 5.10
N LEU A 112 -9.24 8.57 3.79
CA LEU A 112 -8.05 9.11 3.14
C LEU A 112 -8.03 10.65 3.34
N ALA A 113 -6.93 11.17 3.86
CA ALA A 113 -6.78 12.61 4.09
C ALA A 113 -6.84 13.39 2.76
N ARG A 114 -7.47 14.59 2.80
CA ARG A 114 -7.57 15.50 1.66
C ARG A 114 -6.22 16.19 1.39
N ASN A 115 -5.35 15.51 0.65
CA ASN A 115 -4.00 15.96 0.28
C ASN A 115 -3.69 15.64 -1.20
N LYS A 116 -2.44 15.84 -1.63
CA LYS A 116 -2.01 15.59 -3.02
C LYS A 116 -2.28 14.15 -3.50
N ALA A 117 -2.25 13.17 -2.61
CA ALA A 117 -2.60 11.79 -2.96
C ALA A 117 -4.09 11.67 -3.27
N TYR A 118 -4.95 12.24 -2.42
CA TYR A 118 -6.39 12.32 -2.68
C TYR A 118 -6.69 13.02 -4.02
N GLU A 119 -6.07 14.19 -4.26
CA GLU A 119 -6.29 14.98 -5.48
C GLU A 119 -5.90 14.23 -6.75
N ALA A 120 -4.86 13.40 -6.70
CA ALA A 120 -4.44 12.57 -7.82
C ALA A 120 -5.44 11.43 -8.07
N VAL A 121 -5.78 10.66 -7.04
CA VAL A 121 -6.60 9.45 -7.20
C VAL A 121 -8.06 9.75 -7.51
N ILE A 122 -8.62 10.86 -7.00
CA ILE A 122 -9.99 11.26 -7.35
C ILE A 122 -10.14 11.62 -8.83
N LYS A 123 -9.05 12.08 -9.47
CA LYS A 123 -8.96 12.34 -10.92
C LYS A 123 -8.60 11.08 -11.72
N GLY A 124 -8.50 9.93 -11.06
CA GLY A 124 -8.13 8.65 -11.67
C GLY A 124 -6.64 8.51 -11.99
N GLY A 125 -5.78 9.33 -11.39
CA GLY A 125 -4.32 9.25 -11.50
C GLY A 125 -3.66 8.56 -10.31
N GLN A 126 -2.42 8.11 -10.50
CA GLN A 126 -1.57 7.56 -9.44
C GLN A 126 -0.85 8.67 -8.68
N TYR A 127 -0.62 8.47 -7.38
CA TYR A 127 0.32 9.26 -6.59
C TYR A 127 1.41 8.36 -6.02
N CYS A 128 2.67 8.77 -6.11
CA CYS A 128 3.77 8.18 -5.34
C CYS A 128 4.67 9.29 -4.80
N GLY A 129 4.95 9.25 -3.51
CA GLY A 129 5.77 10.26 -2.86
C GLY A 129 5.63 10.23 -1.34
N PRO A 130 6.29 11.17 -0.64
CA PRO A 130 6.21 11.26 0.79
C PRO A 130 4.78 11.61 1.24
N ILE A 131 4.35 11.01 2.33
CA ILE A 131 3.07 11.28 2.98
C ILE A 131 3.22 11.16 4.50
N ASP A 132 2.38 11.87 5.25
CA ASP A 132 2.16 11.59 6.66
C ASP A 132 0.90 10.72 6.80
N VAL A 133 1.02 9.57 7.46
CA VAL A 133 -0.12 8.75 7.84
C VAL A 133 -0.16 8.65 9.36
N LEU A 134 -1.15 9.29 9.96
CA LEU A 134 -1.38 9.28 11.42
C LEU A 134 -0.16 9.75 12.23
N GLY A 135 0.57 10.77 11.76
CA GLY A 135 1.73 11.34 12.42
C GLY A 135 3.05 10.60 12.18
N THR A 136 3.06 9.65 11.24
CA THR A 136 4.27 8.92 10.82
C THR A 136 4.55 9.18 9.35
N ALA A 137 5.82 9.49 9.03
CA ALA A 137 6.26 9.70 7.67
C ALA A 137 6.45 8.38 6.91
N PHE A 138 5.88 8.30 5.70
CA PHE A 138 6.02 7.18 4.78
C PHE A 138 6.45 7.64 3.40
N ASP A 139 7.18 6.80 2.68
CA ASP A 139 7.16 6.82 1.22
C ASP A 139 6.01 5.93 0.76
N ALA A 140 5.01 6.55 0.12
CA ALA A 140 3.74 5.91 -0.19
C ALA A 140 3.41 5.95 -1.66
N CYS A 141 2.60 4.99 -2.10
CA CYS A 141 1.94 4.99 -3.39
C CYS A 141 0.45 4.74 -3.22
N TYR A 142 -0.34 5.38 -4.09
CA TYR A 142 -1.78 5.23 -4.16
C TYR A 142 -2.20 5.03 -5.61
N ASN A 143 -2.98 3.98 -5.88
CA ASN A 143 -3.52 3.70 -7.20
C ASN A 143 -5.05 3.71 -7.18
N PRO A 144 -5.71 4.31 -8.20
CA PRO A 144 -7.15 4.24 -8.34
C PRO A 144 -7.58 2.81 -8.69
N ILE A 145 -8.60 2.31 -8.00
CA ILE A 145 -9.25 1.04 -8.31
C ILE A 145 -10.50 1.36 -9.14
N LYS A 146 -10.55 0.84 -10.36
CA LYS A 146 -11.70 0.99 -11.27
C LYS A 146 -12.44 -0.33 -11.43
N ASP A 147 -13.75 -0.28 -11.56
CA ASP A 147 -14.55 -1.43 -11.95
C ASP A 147 -14.40 -1.75 -13.46
N ALA A 148 -15.06 -2.83 -13.91
CA ALA A 148 -15.01 -3.25 -15.31
C ALA A 148 -15.57 -2.19 -16.29
N GLY A 149 -16.40 -1.26 -15.82
CA GLY A 149 -16.91 -0.12 -16.61
C GLY A 149 -15.98 1.09 -16.60
N GLY A 150 -14.82 1.01 -15.92
CA GLY A 150 -13.87 2.12 -15.80
C GLY A 150 -14.24 3.14 -14.72
N LYS A 151 -15.31 2.92 -13.95
CA LYS A 151 -15.73 3.81 -12.87
C LYS A 151 -14.78 3.64 -11.68
N LEU A 152 -14.34 4.76 -11.11
CA LEU A 152 -13.53 4.78 -9.89
C LEU A 152 -14.37 4.29 -8.69
N VAL A 153 -13.99 3.16 -8.09
CA VAL A 153 -14.71 2.51 -6.99
C VAL A 153 -13.88 2.42 -5.71
N GLY A 154 -12.58 2.67 -5.76
CA GLY A 154 -11.72 2.62 -4.59
C GLY A 154 -10.31 3.10 -4.87
N VAL A 155 -9.43 2.91 -3.89
CA VAL A 155 -8.00 3.25 -3.96
C VAL A 155 -7.21 2.17 -3.22
N SER A 156 -6.14 1.67 -3.83
CA SER A 156 -5.12 0.89 -3.13
C SER A 156 -4.03 1.82 -2.61
N TYR A 157 -3.44 1.46 -1.48
CA TYR A 157 -2.37 2.20 -0.83
C TYR A 157 -1.31 1.23 -0.35
N ILE A 158 -0.05 1.63 -0.48
CA ILE A 158 1.07 1.09 0.27
C ILE A 158 1.87 2.22 0.89
N GLY A 159 2.60 1.91 1.95
CA GLY A 159 3.55 2.85 2.55
C GLY A 159 4.68 2.14 3.26
N HIS A 160 5.89 2.60 3.00
CA HIS A 160 7.11 2.18 3.65
C HIS A 160 7.53 3.24 4.65
N LYS A 161 7.70 2.85 5.91
CA LYS A 161 8.04 3.78 6.98
C LYS A 161 9.45 4.34 6.72
N LYS A 162 9.62 5.65 6.90
CA LYS A 162 10.93 6.29 6.89
C LYS A 162 11.70 6.07 8.18
#